data_AF-A0AAD9IJN3-F1
#
_entry.id   AF-A0AAD9IJN3-F1
#
_cell.length_a   1.000
_cell.length_b   1.000
_cell.length_c   1.000
_cell.angle_alpha   90.00
_cell.angle_beta   90.00
_cell.angle_gamma   90.00
#
_symmetry.space_group_name_H-M   'P 1'
#
loop_
_entity.id
_entity.type
_entity.pdbx_description
1 polymer ?
#
loop_
_entity_poly.entity_id
_entity_poly.type
_entity_poly.pdbx_seq_one_letter_code
_entity_poly.pdbx_strand_id
1 'polypeptide(L)'
;MRQLPPSAALWWARPAGEWTPGDALLAAGMRVVSALRARVLADTGFTCSAGVAHTKLLAKLGSGLRKPDAAMLLPAAEVPALLETVPLARLRSLGGKFGAALRERLGVETAGELARVPRGRLEAAVGERDAAWVAALARGIDNEAVSQRRAPLSLSCGKTFHGPRFALRSLDDVHHWLTRLAAELEDRLGADREDHARRPTLLTALWTPGGRQGVSVSRSAAVRGLSAPEMAETAVGLARRWVAEQGTGEIGRRVGFFGFFGGPKTKYFASNILLLTLHTCTGTPRPSRGPLEHRIPVPRTLQVCAAPRAHHKLLPQRQGRRGRGDGGDARGQRTGTCGSNKGCRNHKSAGDRRW
;
A
#
# COMPACT_ATOMS: atom_id res chain seq x y z
N MET A 1 18.63 13.18 4.71
CA MET A 1 17.47 13.69 5.49
C MET A 1 17.56 15.20 5.52
N ARG A 2 16.84 15.92 4.64
CA ARG A 2 16.73 17.38 4.80
C ARG A 2 15.73 17.63 5.92
N GLN A 3 16.19 18.25 6.99
CA GLN A 3 15.34 18.76 8.05
C GLN A 3 14.30 19.70 7.41
N LEU A 4 13.06 19.61 7.87
CA LEU A 4 12.09 20.66 7.59
C LEU A 4 12.69 22.01 8.01
N PRO A 5 12.28 23.14 7.40
CA PRO A 5 12.70 24.43 7.90
C PRO A 5 12.45 24.49 9.42
N PRO A 6 13.37 25.10 10.21
CA PRO A 6 13.28 25.19 11.67
C PRO A 6 11.91 25.69 12.18
N SER A 7 11.16 26.37 11.32
CA SER A 7 9.82 26.90 11.50
C SER A 7 8.78 25.87 11.99
N ALA A 8 8.85 24.59 11.60
CA ALA A 8 7.86 23.60 12.05
C ALA A 8 8.00 23.22 13.54
N ALA A 9 9.22 23.24 14.09
CA ALA A 9 9.46 23.05 15.52
C ALA A 9 9.16 24.34 16.31
N LEU A 10 9.41 25.49 15.70
CA LEU A 10 9.07 26.82 16.23
C LEU A 10 7.57 27.13 16.19
N TRP A 11 6.80 26.44 15.35
CA TRP A 11 5.35 26.70 15.23
C TRP A 11 4.62 26.50 16.55
N TRP A 12 4.96 25.47 17.33
CA TRP A 12 4.40 25.26 18.67
C TRP A 12 4.81 26.34 19.68
N ALA A 13 5.93 27.00 19.45
CA ALA A 13 6.45 28.05 20.32
C ALA A 13 5.82 29.43 20.03
N ARG A 14 4.99 29.54 18.99
CA ARG A 14 4.25 30.77 18.69
C ARG A 14 3.22 31.03 19.79
N PRO A 15 3.10 32.28 20.29
CA PRO A 15 2.06 32.66 21.23
C PRO A 15 0.67 32.27 20.71
N ALA A 16 -0.21 31.80 21.60
CA ALA A 16 -1.56 31.38 21.21
C ALA A 16 -2.37 32.50 20.51
N GLY A 17 -2.08 33.76 20.82
CA GLY A 17 -2.69 34.92 20.15
C GLY A 17 -2.31 35.10 18.68
N GLU A 18 -1.28 34.40 18.19
CA GLU A 18 -0.88 34.44 16.78
C GLU A 18 -1.44 33.28 15.95
N TRP A 19 -2.14 32.35 16.59
CA TRP A 19 -2.70 31.19 15.90
C TRP A 19 -3.95 31.61 15.16
N THR A 20 -4.03 31.24 13.87
CA THR A 20 -5.30 31.33 13.17
C THR A 20 -6.29 30.30 13.74
N PRO A 21 -7.61 30.47 13.54
CA PRO A 21 -8.57 29.43 13.89
C PRO A 21 -8.24 28.06 13.26
N GLY A 22 -7.67 28.08 12.04
CA GLY A 22 -7.20 26.87 11.37
C GLY A 22 -6.02 26.19 12.10
N ASP A 23 -5.06 26.98 12.58
CA ASP A 23 -3.92 26.49 13.35
C ASP A 23 -4.36 25.81 14.66
N ALA A 24 -5.32 26.43 15.37
CA ALA A 24 -5.88 25.85 16.59
C ALA A 24 -6.58 24.50 16.33
N LEU A 25 -7.31 24.38 15.22
CA LEU A 25 -7.94 23.12 14.80
C LEU A 25 -6.91 22.05 14.43
N LEU A 26 -5.81 22.42 13.76
CA LEU A 26 -4.71 21.49 13.49
C LEU A 26 -4.04 21.01 14.79
N ALA A 27 -3.82 21.91 15.75
CA ALA A 27 -3.28 21.57 17.06
C ALA A 27 -4.17 20.57 17.81
N ALA A 28 -5.49 20.82 17.82
CA ALA A 28 -6.48 19.89 18.37
C ALA A 28 -6.44 18.53 17.65
N GLY A 29 -6.35 18.54 16.31
CA GLY A 29 -6.18 17.34 15.50
C GLY A 29 -4.91 16.54 15.87
N MET A 30 -3.80 17.21 16.15
CA MET A 30 -2.56 16.55 16.61
C MET A 30 -2.75 15.86 17.95
N ARG A 31 -3.49 16.45 18.90
CA ARG A 31 -3.81 15.78 20.17
C ARG A 31 -4.59 14.48 19.95
N VAL A 32 -5.60 14.51 19.08
CA VAL A 32 -6.38 13.33 18.71
C VAL A 32 -5.49 12.27 18.06
N VAL A 33 -4.63 12.67 17.10
CA VAL A 33 -3.73 11.74 16.42
C VAL A 33 -2.71 11.12 17.37
N SER A 34 -2.13 11.88 18.29
CA SER A 34 -1.20 11.35 19.30
C SER A 34 -1.88 10.32 20.20
N ALA A 35 -3.11 10.60 20.66
CA ALA A 35 -3.89 9.64 21.45
C ALA A 35 -4.21 8.37 20.65
N LEU A 36 -4.59 8.49 19.38
CA LEU A 36 -4.84 7.35 18.50
C LEU A 36 -3.58 6.50 18.28
N ARG A 37 -2.43 7.13 18.04
CA ARG A 37 -1.15 6.42 17.87
C ARG A 37 -0.77 5.65 19.13
N ALA A 38 -0.91 6.25 20.31
CA ALA A 38 -0.67 5.58 21.58
C ALA A 38 -1.60 4.37 21.77
N ARG A 39 -2.88 4.51 21.40
CA ARG A 39 -3.85 3.42 21.47
C ARG A 39 -3.55 2.30 20.48
N VAL A 40 -3.16 2.62 19.24
CA VAL A 40 -2.73 1.59 18.27
C VAL A 40 -1.54 0.81 18.82
N LEU A 41 -0.55 1.48 19.40
CA LEU A 41 0.60 0.82 20.02
C LEU A 41 0.18 -0.06 21.20
N ALA A 42 -0.68 0.43 22.09
CA ALA A 42 -1.16 -0.31 23.25
C ALA A 42 -1.99 -1.55 22.87
N ASP A 43 -2.93 -1.39 21.93
CA ASP A 43 -3.90 -2.43 21.57
C ASP A 43 -3.32 -3.47 20.60
N THR A 44 -2.31 -3.11 19.80
CA THR A 44 -1.80 -3.97 18.71
C THR A 44 -0.30 -4.26 18.75
N GLY A 45 0.48 -3.51 19.56
CA GLY A 45 1.95 -3.55 19.55
C GLY A 45 2.60 -2.91 18.31
N PHE A 46 1.81 -2.36 17.38
CA PHE A 46 2.32 -1.71 16.17
C PHE A 46 2.51 -0.20 16.36
N THR A 47 3.65 0.32 15.95
CA THR A 47 3.86 1.78 15.83
C THR A 47 3.35 2.28 14.48
N CYS A 48 2.92 3.54 14.44
CA CYS A 48 2.50 4.18 13.21
C CYS A 48 2.92 5.66 13.17
N SER A 49 3.18 6.15 11.96
CA SER A 49 3.47 7.56 11.72
C SER A 49 2.22 8.26 11.16
N ALA A 50 2.07 9.54 11.44
CA ALA A 50 0.88 10.30 11.05
C ALA A 50 1.22 11.72 10.57
N GLY A 51 0.34 12.28 9.75
CA GLY A 51 0.42 13.66 9.29
C GLY A 51 -0.91 14.36 9.55
N VAL A 52 -0.86 15.60 10.03
CA VAL A 52 -2.02 16.45 10.34
C VAL A 52 -1.90 17.72 9.50
N ALA A 53 -2.85 17.95 8.61
CA ALA A 53 -2.87 19.09 7.69
C ALA A 53 -4.32 19.37 7.25
N HIS A 54 -4.53 20.46 6.50
CA HIS A 54 -5.86 20.85 5.99
C HIS A 54 -6.39 19.96 4.87
N THR A 55 -5.52 19.24 4.15
CA THR A 55 -5.90 18.39 3.01
C THR A 55 -5.31 16.99 3.12
N LYS A 56 -5.94 16.00 2.46
CA LYS A 56 -5.42 14.62 2.43
C LYS A 56 -4.04 14.54 1.78
N LEU A 57 -3.84 15.29 0.69
CA LEU A 57 -2.56 15.42 0.00
C LEU A 57 -1.43 15.77 0.99
N LEU A 58 -1.62 16.86 1.74
CA LEU A 58 -0.63 17.38 2.67
C LEU A 58 -0.45 16.47 3.89
N ALA A 59 -1.53 15.91 4.43
CA ALA A 59 -1.46 14.94 5.53
C ALA A 59 -0.69 13.68 5.12
N LYS A 60 -0.93 13.17 3.90
CA LYS A 60 -0.21 12.01 3.36
C LYS A 60 1.26 12.32 3.12
N LEU A 61 1.59 13.53 2.65
CA LEU A 61 2.96 13.99 2.50
C LEU A 61 3.65 14.05 3.87
N GLY A 62 3.08 14.77 4.84
CA GLY A 62 3.62 14.94 6.19
C GLY A 62 3.87 13.62 6.92
N SER A 63 2.93 12.66 6.84
CA SER A 63 3.09 11.32 7.44
C SER A 63 4.32 10.54 6.94
N GLY A 64 4.83 10.88 5.75
CA GLY A 64 6.00 10.25 5.15
C GLY A 64 7.32 10.91 5.54
N LEU A 65 7.30 12.21 5.85
CA LEU A 65 8.53 13.02 6.01
C LEU A 65 9.28 12.73 7.32
N ARG A 66 8.56 12.35 8.38
CA ARG A 66 9.15 12.08 9.71
C ARG A 66 9.12 10.61 10.13
N LYS A 67 9.02 9.67 9.18
CA LYS A 67 9.09 8.24 9.53
C LYS A 67 10.48 7.85 10.08
N PRO A 68 10.57 6.83 10.96
CA PRO A 68 9.47 6.04 11.54
C PRO A 68 8.87 6.68 12.81
N ASP A 69 7.73 6.15 13.27
CA ASP A 69 7.07 6.46 14.56
C ASP A 69 7.00 7.94 14.99
N ALA A 70 6.75 8.84 14.05
CA ALA A 70 6.50 10.25 14.37
C ALA A 70 5.17 10.75 13.82
N ALA A 71 4.67 11.82 14.44
CA ALA A 71 3.61 12.64 13.89
C ALA A 71 4.17 13.99 13.42
N MET A 72 3.58 14.53 12.35
CA MET A 72 3.91 15.85 11.82
C MET A 72 2.64 16.66 11.64
N LEU A 73 2.61 17.87 12.20
CA LEU A 73 1.60 18.88 11.89
C LEU A 73 2.16 19.79 10.79
N LEU A 74 1.36 20.09 9.78
CA LEU A 74 1.73 21.00 8.69
C LEU A 74 0.74 22.17 8.63
N PRO A 75 1.12 23.34 9.17
CA PRO A 75 0.34 24.57 9.10
C PRO A 75 0.27 25.10 7.67
N ALA A 76 -0.80 25.81 7.32
CA ALA A 76 -0.99 26.38 5.97
C ALA A 76 0.18 27.31 5.56
N ALA A 77 0.68 28.12 6.50
CA ALA A 77 1.78 29.06 6.25
C ALA A 77 3.11 28.36 5.86
N GLU A 78 3.32 27.13 6.32
CA GLU A 78 4.54 26.36 6.05
C GLU A 78 4.49 25.59 4.73
N VAL A 79 3.31 25.48 4.11
CA VAL A 79 3.11 24.69 2.89
C VAL A 79 3.97 25.20 1.72
N PRO A 80 4.00 26.52 1.39
CA PRO A 80 4.81 26.99 0.26
C PRO A 80 6.30 26.65 0.43
N ALA A 81 6.87 26.97 1.60
CA ALA A 81 8.27 26.69 1.90
C ALA A 81 8.61 25.20 1.85
N LEU A 82 7.70 24.33 2.32
CA LEU A 82 7.86 22.90 2.20
C LEU A 82 7.89 22.46 0.73
N LEU A 83 6.93 22.91 -0.07
CA LEU A 83 6.74 22.47 -1.45
C LEU A 83 7.86 22.90 -2.38
N GLU A 84 8.62 23.96 -2.05
CA GLU A 84 9.86 24.32 -2.76
C GLU A 84 10.88 23.19 -2.81
N THR A 85 10.91 22.35 -1.77
CA THR A 85 11.94 21.31 -1.62
C THR A 85 11.43 19.90 -1.88
N VAL A 86 10.10 19.72 -1.97
CA VAL A 86 9.48 18.40 -2.12
C VAL A 86 9.54 17.98 -3.59
N PRO A 87 10.20 16.85 -3.92
CA PRO A 87 10.18 16.32 -5.27
C PRO A 87 8.75 16.02 -5.71
N LEU A 88 8.42 16.32 -6.96
CA LEU A 88 7.06 16.15 -7.48
C LEU A 88 6.56 14.70 -7.33
N ALA A 89 7.48 13.74 -7.47
CA ALA A 89 7.17 12.31 -7.31
C ALA A 89 6.69 11.92 -5.90
N ARG A 90 6.88 12.78 -4.89
CA ARG A 90 6.38 12.55 -3.53
C ARG A 90 4.95 13.06 -3.31
N LEU A 91 4.44 13.91 -4.20
CA LEU A 91 3.04 14.32 -4.14
C LEU A 91 2.14 13.16 -4.56
N ARG A 92 1.10 12.92 -3.76
CA ARG A 92 0.04 11.98 -4.12
C ARG A 92 -0.55 12.40 -5.48
N SER A 93 -0.88 11.42 -6.31
CA SER A 93 -1.35 11.60 -7.70
C SER A 93 -0.29 12.00 -8.73
N LEU A 94 0.89 12.50 -8.31
CA LEU A 94 1.99 12.89 -9.20
C LEU A 94 3.24 11.99 -9.06
N GLY A 95 3.15 10.89 -8.31
CA GLY A 95 4.24 9.92 -8.14
C GLY A 95 4.40 8.88 -9.25
N GLY A 96 3.46 8.80 -10.19
CA GLY A 96 3.43 7.78 -11.24
C GLY A 96 3.94 8.26 -12.61
N LYS A 97 3.61 7.50 -13.66
CA LYS A 97 3.95 7.82 -15.05
C LYS A 97 3.50 9.23 -15.47
N PHE A 98 2.31 9.63 -15.04
CA PHE A 98 1.77 10.96 -15.31
C PHE A 98 2.68 12.07 -14.78
N GLY A 99 3.09 11.99 -13.50
CA GLY A 99 3.99 12.99 -12.92
C GLY A 99 5.41 12.94 -13.49
N ALA A 100 5.91 11.75 -13.87
CA ALA A 100 7.19 11.63 -14.56
C ALA A 100 7.18 12.36 -15.92
N ALA A 101 6.13 12.13 -16.73
CA ALA A 101 5.96 12.82 -18.01
C ALA A 101 5.79 14.34 -17.82
N LEU A 102 5.11 14.77 -16.75
CA LEU A 102 4.93 16.17 -16.41
C LEU A 102 6.28 16.86 -16.12
N ARG A 103 7.14 16.22 -15.31
CA ARG A 103 8.49 16.72 -14.99
C ARG A 103 9.33 16.88 -16.25
N GLU A 104 9.32 15.87 -17.11
CA GLU A 104 10.08 15.86 -18.37
C GLU A 104 9.60 16.96 -19.32
N ARG A 105 8.29 17.09 -19.53
CA ARG A 105 7.71 18.09 -20.44
C ARG A 105 7.90 19.53 -19.98
N LEU A 106 7.84 19.77 -18.67
CA LEU A 106 7.88 21.12 -18.11
C LEU A 106 9.26 21.54 -17.60
N GLY A 107 10.19 20.59 -17.45
CA GLY A 107 11.51 20.83 -16.88
C GLY A 107 11.46 21.22 -15.41
N VAL A 108 10.58 20.58 -14.62
CA VAL A 108 10.40 20.85 -13.19
C VAL A 108 10.69 19.61 -12.36
N GLU A 109 11.24 19.81 -11.17
CA GLU A 109 11.63 18.78 -10.22
C GLU A 109 10.81 18.84 -8.93
N THR A 110 10.43 20.04 -8.49
CA THR A 110 9.71 20.25 -7.22
C THR A 110 8.27 20.71 -7.41
N ALA A 111 7.47 20.54 -6.35
CA ALA A 111 6.10 21.04 -6.34
C ALA A 111 6.03 22.57 -6.44
N GLY A 112 6.94 23.28 -5.76
CA GLY A 112 7.03 24.75 -5.82
C GLY A 112 7.37 25.26 -7.23
N GLU A 113 8.28 24.59 -7.94
CA GLU A 113 8.57 24.90 -9.34
C GLU A 113 7.34 24.71 -10.23
N LEU A 114 6.64 23.58 -10.07
CA LEU A 114 5.40 23.32 -10.81
C LEU A 114 4.32 24.38 -10.52
N ALA A 115 4.21 24.85 -9.27
CA ALA A 115 3.22 25.86 -8.87
C ALA A 115 3.42 27.22 -9.55
N ARG A 116 4.66 27.52 -9.99
CA ARG A 116 5.03 28.73 -10.73
C ARG A 116 4.89 28.61 -12.24
N VAL A 117 4.62 27.42 -12.78
CA VAL A 117 4.47 27.23 -14.22
C VAL A 117 3.25 28.03 -14.70
N PRO A 118 3.40 28.89 -15.73
CA PRO A 118 2.27 29.63 -16.30
C PRO A 118 1.17 28.71 -16.81
N ARG A 119 -0.08 29.13 -16.65
CA ARG A 119 -1.27 28.35 -17.01
C ARG A 119 -1.20 27.78 -18.43
N GLY A 120 -0.88 28.60 -19.43
CA GLY A 120 -0.80 28.12 -20.82
C GLY A 120 0.23 27.01 -21.05
N ARG A 121 1.36 27.03 -20.32
CA ARG A 121 2.35 25.94 -20.38
C ARG A 121 1.84 24.66 -19.71
N LEU A 122 1.10 24.79 -18.61
CA LEU A 122 0.45 23.64 -17.97
C LEU A 122 -0.61 23.03 -18.89
N GLU A 123 -1.47 23.85 -19.49
CA GLU A 123 -2.51 23.41 -20.42
C GLU A 123 -1.92 22.70 -21.65
N ALA A 124 -0.83 23.22 -22.22
CA ALA A 124 -0.13 22.55 -23.31
C ALA A 124 0.46 21.18 -22.90
N ALA A 125 0.86 21.02 -21.64
CA ALA A 125 1.49 19.78 -21.16
C ALA A 125 0.51 18.69 -20.75
N VAL A 126 -0.63 19.04 -20.13
CA VAL A 126 -1.60 18.07 -19.55
C VAL A 126 -3.02 18.20 -20.10
N GLY A 127 -3.31 19.22 -20.91
CA GLY A 127 -4.65 19.56 -21.36
C GLY A 127 -5.38 20.49 -20.40
N GLU A 128 -6.36 21.22 -20.93
CA GLU A 128 -7.11 22.26 -20.22
C GLU A 128 -7.81 21.73 -18.96
N ARG A 129 -8.45 20.56 -19.07
CA ARG A 129 -9.20 19.92 -17.99
C ARG A 129 -8.34 19.68 -16.75
N ASP A 130 -7.11 19.20 -16.96
CA ASP A 130 -6.26 18.71 -15.87
C ASP A 130 -5.30 19.79 -15.36
N ALA A 131 -5.07 20.87 -16.12
CA ALA A 131 -4.14 21.93 -15.77
C ALA A 131 -4.48 22.64 -14.45
N ALA A 132 -5.75 22.99 -14.24
CA ALA A 132 -6.20 23.64 -13.00
C ALA A 132 -6.00 22.74 -11.77
N TRP A 133 -6.29 21.44 -11.93
CA TRP A 133 -6.10 20.44 -10.88
C TRP A 133 -4.62 20.24 -10.55
N VAL A 134 -3.76 20.10 -11.57
CA VAL A 134 -2.30 19.99 -11.37
C VAL A 134 -1.74 21.23 -10.66
N ALA A 135 -2.16 22.43 -11.07
CA ALA A 135 -1.75 23.68 -10.42
C ALA A 135 -2.20 23.75 -8.95
N ALA A 136 -3.40 23.27 -8.64
CA ALA A 136 -3.90 23.21 -7.26
C ALA A 136 -3.07 22.24 -6.41
N LEU A 137 -2.79 21.03 -6.91
CA LEU A 137 -1.96 20.04 -6.21
C LEU A 137 -0.55 20.58 -5.94
N ALA A 138 0.05 21.29 -6.91
CA ALA A 138 1.37 21.89 -6.78
C ALA A 138 1.44 22.96 -5.67
N ARG A 139 0.29 23.57 -5.31
CA ARG A 139 0.16 24.52 -4.20
C ARG A 139 -0.34 23.88 -2.90
N GLY A 140 -0.48 22.55 -2.87
CA GLY A 140 -0.99 21.82 -1.70
C GLY A 140 -2.51 21.88 -1.52
N ILE A 141 -3.23 22.43 -2.50
CA ILE A 141 -4.69 22.57 -2.48
C ILE A 141 -5.32 21.29 -3.02
N ASP A 142 -6.19 20.68 -2.23
CA ASP A 142 -6.91 19.45 -2.57
C ASP A 142 -8.26 19.45 -1.83
N ASN A 143 -9.35 19.42 -2.59
CA ASN A 143 -10.73 19.46 -2.09
C ASN A 143 -11.32 18.06 -1.89
N GLU A 144 -10.51 16.99 -1.99
CA GLU A 144 -10.97 15.63 -1.81
C GLU A 144 -11.42 15.36 -0.36
N ALA A 145 -12.74 15.26 -0.15
CA ALA A 145 -13.34 14.99 1.15
C ALA A 145 -12.98 13.59 1.68
N VAL A 146 -12.77 13.45 2.98
CA VAL A 146 -12.54 12.16 3.64
C VAL A 146 -13.80 11.30 3.56
N SER A 147 -13.78 10.28 2.68
CA SER A 147 -14.86 9.32 2.55
C SER A 147 -14.85 8.34 3.73
N GLN A 148 -15.99 8.17 4.40
CA GLN A 148 -16.16 7.13 5.41
C GLN A 148 -16.29 5.77 4.70
N ARG A 149 -15.18 5.05 4.55
CA ARG A 149 -15.17 3.73 3.95
C ARG A 149 -14.73 2.70 4.98
N ARG A 150 -15.68 1.85 5.40
CA ARG A 150 -15.44 0.80 6.40
C ARG A 150 -14.97 -0.52 5.78
N ALA A 151 -15.44 -0.85 4.58
CA ALA A 151 -15.09 -2.09 3.88
C ALA A 151 -14.39 -1.83 2.52
N PRO A 152 -13.47 -2.72 2.08
CA PRO A 152 -12.96 -2.69 0.71
C PRO A 152 -14.12 -2.84 -0.29
N LEU A 153 -14.00 -2.38 -1.54
CA LEU A 153 -15.09 -2.46 -2.55
C LEU A 153 -14.94 -3.71 -3.41
N SER A 154 -13.75 -4.28 -3.36
CA SER A 154 -13.37 -5.46 -4.11
C SER A 154 -12.45 -6.33 -3.27
N LEU A 155 -12.55 -7.63 -3.48
CA LEU A 155 -11.64 -8.64 -2.95
C LEU A 155 -10.80 -9.13 -4.12
N SER A 156 -9.48 -9.25 -3.96
CA SER A 156 -8.62 -9.61 -5.08
C SER A 156 -7.42 -10.45 -4.66
N CYS A 157 -7.17 -11.55 -5.36
CA CYS A 157 -6.03 -12.44 -5.16
C CYS A 157 -5.23 -12.46 -6.46
N GLY A 158 -3.90 -12.39 -6.36
CA GLY A 158 -3.08 -12.38 -7.56
C GLY A 158 -1.66 -12.88 -7.34
N LYS A 159 -1.05 -13.35 -8.42
CA LYS A 159 0.32 -13.85 -8.45
C LYS A 159 1.09 -13.27 -9.62
N THR A 160 2.31 -12.83 -9.34
CA THR A 160 3.29 -12.47 -10.36
C THR A 160 4.27 -13.63 -10.56
N PHE A 161 4.54 -13.95 -11.81
CA PHE A 161 5.45 -15.00 -12.25
C PHE A 161 6.71 -14.35 -12.81
N HIS A 162 7.81 -14.41 -12.06
CA HIS A 162 9.04 -13.71 -12.39
C HIS A 162 9.97 -14.56 -13.26
N GLY A 163 10.27 -14.09 -14.47
CA GLY A 163 11.28 -14.69 -15.32
C GLY A 163 10.77 -15.87 -16.16
N PRO A 164 11.53 -16.26 -17.19
CA PRO A 164 11.05 -17.15 -18.25
C PRO A 164 10.76 -18.59 -17.76
N ARG A 165 11.36 -19.02 -16.65
CA ARG A 165 11.15 -20.36 -16.07
C ARG A 165 9.78 -20.51 -15.39
N PHE A 166 9.24 -19.43 -14.85
CA PHE A 166 7.99 -19.46 -14.08
C PHE A 166 6.81 -18.86 -14.87
N ALA A 167 7.07 -18.34 -16.07
CA ALA A 167 6.03 -17.89 -16.97
C ALA A 167 5.08 -19.05 -17.31
N LEU A 168 3.77 -18.76 -17.27
CA LEU A 168 2.73 -19.69 -17.68
C LEU A 168 2.80 -19.94 -19.18
N ARG A 169 2.78 -21.20 -19.59
CA ARG A 169 3.05 -21.65 -20.97
C ARG A 169 1.95 -22.53 -21.56
N SER A 170 0.96 -22.91 -20.76
CA SER A 170 -0.26 -23.56 -21.25
C SER A 170 -1.52 -22.97 -20.62
N LEU A 171 -2.67 -23.23 -21.26
CA LEU A 171 -3.97 -22.97 -20.63
C LEU A 171 -4.18 -23.81 -19.37
N ASP A 172 -3.53 -24.97 -19.26
CA ASP A 172 -3.56 -25.80 -18.06
C ASP A 172 -2.81 -25.17 -16.90
N ASP A 173 -1.66 -24.52 -17.17
CA ASP A 173 -0.94 -23.73 -16.16
C ASP A 173 -1.82 -22.58 -15.65
N VAL A 174 -2.50 -21.89 -16.57
CA VAL A 174 -3.43 -20.80 -16.24
C VAL A 174 -4.58 -21.33 -15.40
N HIS A 175 -5.20 -22.44 -15.81
CA HIS A 175 -6.28 -23.07 -15.07
C HIS A 175 -5.82 -23.46 -13.65
N HIS A 176 -4.69 -24.17 -13.52
CA HIS A 176 -4.12 -24.55 -12.23
C HIS A 176 -4.00 -23.36 -11.28
N TRP A 177 -3.40 -22.25 -11.74
CA TRP A 177 -3.21 -21.07 -10.91
C TRP A 177 -4.49 -20.30 -10.63
N LEU A 178 -5.42 -20.22 -11.58
CA LEU A 178 -6.73 -19.61 -11.34
C LEU A 178 -7.53 -20.38 -10.31
N THR A 179 -7.47 -21.71 -10.29
CA THR A 179 -8.10 -22.53 -9.24
C THR A 179 -7.50 -22.23 -7.86
N ARG A 180 -6.18 -22.08 -7.77
CA ARG A 180 -5.51 -21.71 -6.51
C ARG A 180 -5.89 -20.31 -6.04
N LEU A 181 -5.96 -19.33 -6.96
CA LEU A 181 -6.37 -17.96 -6.64
C LEU A 181 -7.87 -17.88 -6.27
N ALA A 182 -8.71 -18.69 -6.91
CA ALA A 182 -10.14 -18.76 -6.61
C ALA A 182 -10.38 -19.36 -5.21
N ALA A 183 -9.61 -20.37 -4.79
CA ALA A 183 -9.67 -20.91 -3.44
C ALA A 183 -9.35 -19.85 -2.36
N GLU A 184 -8.25 -19.10 -2.53
CA GLU A 184 -7.93 -17.99 -1.61
C GLU A 184 -9.02 -16.91 -1.61
N LEU A 185 -9.64 -16.67 -2.77
CA LEU A 185 -10.70 -15.67 -2.90
C LEU A 185 -12.01 -16.11 -2.25
N GLU A 186 -12.32 -17.41 -2.28
CA GLU A 186 -13.46 -18.02 -1.57
C GLU A 186 -13.31 -17.88 -0.06
N ASP A 187 -12.13 -18.19 0.50
CA ASP A 187 -11.85 -18.03 1.94
C ASP A 187 -12.07 -16.56 2.38
N ARG A 188 -11.53 -15.62 1.60
CA ARG A 188 -11.67 -14.18 1.87
C ARG A 188 -13.11 -13.70 1.72
N LEU A 189 -13.87 -14.31 0.82
CA LEU A 189 -15.28 -14.02 0.62
C LEU A 189 -16.13 -14.52 1.79
N GLY A 190 -15.78 -15.66 2.39
CA GLY A 190 -16.38 -16.13 3.63
C GLY A 190 -16.29 -15.08 4.74
N ALA A 191 -15.08 -14.62 5.03
CA ALA A 191 -14.84 -13.57 6.02
C ALA A 191 -15.57 -12.25 5.68
N ASP A 192 -15.52 -11.81 4.41
CA ASP A 192 -16.21 -10.58 3.98
C ASP A 192 -17.73 -10.65 4.14
N ARG A 193 -18.31 -11.84 3.92
CA ARG A 193 -19.75 -12.08 4.10
C ARG A 193 -20.13 -12.06 5.58
N GLU A 194 -19.31 -12.64 6.45
CA GLU A 194 -19.53 -12.61 7.91
C GLU A 194 -19.44 -11.18 8.45
N ASP A 195 -18.42 -10.43 8.03
CA ASP A 195 -18.17 -9.07 8.53
C ASP A 195 -19.12 -8.01 7.96
N HIS A 196 -19.61 -8.21 6.74
CA HIS A 196 -20.27 -7.13 5.98
C HIS A 196 -21.61 -7.52 5.33
N ALA A 197 -22.06 -8.77 5.48
CA ALA A 197 -23.36 -9.26 4.96
C ALA A 197 -23.63 -8.90 3.49
N ARG A 198 -22.60 -8.95 2.65
CA ARG A 198 -22.66 -8.55 1.23
C ARG A 198 -22.19 -9.65 0.29
N ARG A 199 -22.51 -9.49 -0.99
CA ARG A 199 -22.18 -10.46 -2.05
C ARG A 199 -21.61 -9.74 -3.29
N PRO A 200 -20.49 -10.21 -3.87
CA PRO A 200 -20.01 -9.68 -5.13
C PRO A 200 -20.87 -10.14 -6.30
N THR A 201 -20.89 -9.32 -7.35
CA THR A 201 -21.73 -9.51 -8.54
C THR A 201 -20.90 -9.65 -9.81
N LEU A 202 -19.65 -9.19 -9.78
CA LEU A 202 -18.75 -9.15 -10.94
C LEU A 202 -17.40 -9.77 -10.58
N LEU A 203 -16.93 -10.68 -11.42
CA LEU A 203 -15.57 -11.24 -11.37
C LEU A 203 -14.78 -10.67 -12.54
N THR A 204 -13.61 -10.16 -12.23
CA THR A 204 -12.66 -9.59 -13.17
C THR A 204 -11.38 -10.42 -13.11
N ALA A 205 -11.02 -11.03 -14.24
CA ALA A 205 -9.72 -11.62 -14.45
C ALA A 205 -8.82 -10.59 -15.16
N LEU A 206 -7.66 -10.34 -14.58
CA LEU A 206 -6.61 -9.51 -15.16
C LEU A 206 -5.36 -10.35 -15.35
N TRP A 207 -4.74 -10.24 -16.51
CA TRP A 207 -3.46 -10.86 -16.78
C TRP A 207 -2.54 -9.98 -17.59
N THR A 208 -1.24 -10.25 -17.52
CA THR A 208 -0.25 -9.59 -18.39
C THR A 208 0.41 -10.66 -19.26
N PRO A 209 0.21 -10.64 -20.59
CA PRO A 209 0.85 -11.59 -21.49
C PRO A 209 2.37 -11.32 -21.54
N GLY A 210 3.16 -12.39 -21.68
CA GLY A 210 4.62 -12.28 -21.76
C GLY A 210 5.06 -11.58 -23.04
N GLY A 211 5.99 -10.62 -22.94
CA GLY A 211 6.52 -9.86 -24.07
C GLY A 211 7.22 -8.56 -23.63
N ARG A 212 7.95 -7.91 -24.56
CA ARG A 212 8.80 -6.73 -24.29
C ARG A 212 8.04 -5.50 -23.75
N GLN A 213 6.71 -5.48 -23.90
CA GLN A 213 5.79 -4.46 -23.40
C GLN A 213 4.40 -5.06 -23.12
N GLY A 214 4.31 -6.11 -22.29
CA GLY A 214 3.02 -6.73 -21.97
C GLY A 214 2.05 -5.71 -21.36
N VAL A 215 1.07 -5.26 -22.15
CA VAL A 215 -0.05 -4.45 -21.65
C VAL A 215 -0.98 -5.38 -20.89
N SER A 216 -1.31 -5.03 -19.65
CA SER A 216 -2.26 -5.82 -18.87
C SER A 216 -3.62 -5.84 -19.56
N VAL A 217 -4.19 -7.02 -19.70
CA VAL A 217 -5.52 -7.27 -20.24
C VAL A 217 -6.45 -7.58 -19.06
N SER A 218 -7.64 -7.00 -19.06
CA SER A 218 -8.71 -7.36 -18.12
C SER A 218 -9.97 -7.77 -18.86
N ARG A 219 -10.65 -8.78 -18.33
CA ARG A 219 -11.97 -9.24 -18.77
C ARG A 219 -12.83 -9.51 -17.54
N SER A 220 -14.12 -9.25 -17.65
CA SER A 220 -15.04 -9.42 -16.53
C SER A 220 -16.30 -10.18 -16.94
N ALA A 221 -16.92 -10.87 -15.99
CA ALA A 221 -18.18 -11.56 -16.15
C ALA A 221 -19.02 -11.46 -14.86
N ALA A 222 -20.34 -11.51 -15.02
CA ALA A 222 -21.25 -11.64 -13.88
C ALA A 222 -21.00 -12.98 -13.16
N VAL A 223 -21.01 -12.94 -11.83
CA VAL A 223 -20.75 -14.12 -11.01
C VAL A 223 -22.04 -14.83 -10.68
N ARG A 224 -22.20 -16.05 -11.20
CA ARG A 224 -23.37 -16.89 -10.94
C ARG A 224 -23.20 -17.66 -9.64
N GLY A 225 -22.06 -18.33 -9.50
CA GLY A 225 -21.66 -19.07 -8.31
C GLY A 225 -20.36 -18.55 -7.70
N LEU A 226 -20.24 -18.69 -6.39
CA LEU A 226 -19.15 -18.12 -5.60
C LEU A 226 -18.22 -19.17 -4.98
N SER A 227 -18.40 -20.43 -5.37
CA SER A 227 -17.44 -21.46 -5.00
C SER A 227 -16.14 -21.30 -5.79
N ALA A 228 -15.00 -21.73 -5.24
CA ALA A 228 -13.73 -21.67 -5.95
C ALA A 228 -13.76 -22.33 -7.34
N PRO A 229 -14.36 -23.52 -7.54
CA PRO A 229 -14.44 -24.14 -8.87
C PRO A 229 -15.22 -23.27 -9.88
N GLU A 230 -16.36 -22.70 -9.48
CA GLU A 230 -17.17 -21.85 -10.36
C GLU A 230 -16.46 -20.55 -10.74
N MET A 231 -15.77 -19.92 -9.78
CA MET A 231 -14.98 -18.72 -10.03
C MET A 231 -13.78 -19.02 -10.93
N ALA A 232 -13.10 -20.14 -10.73
CA ALA A 232 -11.98 -20.58 -11.55
C ALA A 232 -12.42 -20.83 -12.99
N GLU A 233 -13.50 -21.60 -13.21
CA GLU A 233 -14.05 -21.86 -14.54
C GLU A 233 -14.50 -20.58 -15.25
N THR A 234 -15.12 -19.65 -14.52
CA THR A 234 -15.50 -18.35 -15.07
C THR A 234 -14.26 -17.56 -15.54
N ALA A 235 -13.20 -17.53 -14.72
CA ALA A 235 -11.95 -16.85 -15.03
C ALA A 235 -11.20 -17.50 -16.20
N VAL A 236 -11.14 -18.83 -16.24
CA VAL A 236 -10.55 -19.62 -17.33
C VAL A 236 -11.33 -19.39 -18.63
N GLY A 237 -12.66 -19.37 -18.57
CA GLY A 237 -13.51 -19.03 -19.71
C GLY A 237 -13.24 -17.64 -20.27
N LEU A 238 -12.98 -16.64 -19.40
CA LEU A 238 -12.58 -15.29 -19.82
C LEU A 238 -11.23 -15.29 -20.54
N ALA A 239 -10.23 -16.01 -20.00
CA ALA A 239 -8.92 -16.13 -20.62
C ALA A 239 -8.98 -16.89 -21.97
N ARG A 240 -9.72 -18.02 -22.02
CA ARG A 240 -9.91 -18.81 -23.25
C ARG A 240 -10.56 -18.01 -24.37
N ARG A 241 -11.63 -17.27 -24.07
CA ARG A 241 -12.28 -16.38 -25.06
C ARG A 241 -11.32 -15.34 -25.61
N TRP A 242 -10.55 -14.70 -24.74
CA TRP A 242 -9.55 -13.74 -25.18
C TRP A 242 -8.47 -14.37 -26.08
N VAL A 243 -7.98 -15.57 -25.76
CA VAL A 243 -7.03 -16.30 -26.62
C VAL A 243 -7.63 -16.56 -27.99
N ALA A 244 -8.91 -16.97 -28.05
CA ALA A 244 -9.60 -17.20 -29.32
C ALA A 244 -9.78 -15.91 -30.14
N GLU A 245 -10.07 -14.77 -29.49
CA GLU A 245 -10.18 -13.44 -30.12
C GLU A 245 -8.90 -13.00 -30.84
N GLN A 246 -7.72 -13.51 -30.46
CA GLN A 246 -6.45 -13.10 -31.08
C GLN A 246 -6.17 -13.75 -32.46
N GLY A 247 -6.99 -14.70 -32.92
CA GLY A 247 -6.92 -15.30 -34.26
C GLY A 247 -5.82 -16.36 -34.48
N THR A 248 -6.12 -17.36 -35.32
CA THR A 248 -5.29 -18.56 -35.63
C THR A 248 -4.15 -18.37 -36.63
N GLY A 249 -3.97 -17.16 -37.18
CA GLY A 249 -2.85 -16.82 -38.06
C GLY A 249 -1.59 -16.46 -37.26
N GLU A 250 -0.60 -17.35 -37.24
CA GLU A 250 0.66 -17.25 -36.47
C GLU A 250 0.56 -17.45 -34.94
N ILE A 251 -0.31 -18.37 -34.47
CA ILE A 251 -0.33 -18.86 -33.06
C ILE A 251 0.88 -19.77 -32.74
N GLY A 252 2.06 -19.31 -33.13
CA GLY A 252 3.33 -19.71 -32.52
C GLY A 252 4.19 -18.50 -32.14
N ARG A 253 3.81 -17.28 -32.55
CA ARG A 253 4.67 -16.08 -32.47
C ARG A 253 4.12 -14.91 -31.66
N ARG A 254 2.83 -14.88 -31.32
CA ARG A 254 2.22 -13.71 -30.67
C ARG A 254 1.53 -13.97 -29.33
N VAL A 255 1.30 -15.23 -28.99
CA VAL A 255 0.89 -15.63 -27.64
C VAL A 255 2.14 -16.14 -26.95
N GLY A 256 2.75 -15.32 -26.09
CA GLY A 256 3.91 -15.68 -25.28
C GLY A 256 3.58 -16.79 -24.28
N PHE A 257 3.40 -18.00 -24.80
CA PHE A 257 3.20 -19.27 -24.10
C PHE A 257 4.23 -20.32 -24.59
N PHE A 258 4.94 -20.10 -25.70
CA PHE A 258 6.12 -20.89 -26.10
C PHE A 258 7.39 -20.02 -26.15
N GLY A 259 8.35 -20.33 -25.29
CA GLY A 259 9.69 -19.77 -25.37
C GLY A 259 10.57 -20.62 -26.27
N PHE A 260 10.77 -20.22 -27.52
CA PHE A 260 11.92 -20.64 -28.31
C PHE A 260 12.92 -19.47 -28.32
N PHE A 261 14.05 -19.64 -27.64
CA PHE A 261 15.21 -18.77 -27.80
C PHE A 261 16.45 -19.65 -27.98
N GLY A 262 16.72 -20.01 -29.23
CA GLY A 262 18.10 -20.18 -29.69
C GLY A 262 18.64 -18.79 -30.00
N GLY A 263 19.66 -18.35 -29.27
CA GLY A 263 20.32 -17.05 -29.47
C GLY A 263 20.94 -16.51 -28.18
N PRO A 264 22.25 -16.24 -28.13
CA PRO A 264 22.94 -15.96 -26.89
C PRO A 264 22.67 -14.54 -26.39
N LYS A 265 22.40 -14.43 -25.08
CA LYS A 265 22.53 -13.22 -24.25
C LYS A 265 21.52 -12.08 -24.51
N THR A 266 20.27 -12.23 -24.05
CA THR A 266 19.52 -11.08 -23.53
C THR A 266 18.63 -11.46 -22.34
N LYS A 267 18.94 -10.89 -21.16
CA LYS A 267 18.14 -10.99 -19.93
C LYS A 267 16.88 -10.13 -20.08
N TYR A 268 15.73 -10.72 -20.40
CA TYR A 268 14.44 -10.01 -20.38
C TYR A 268 13.54 -10.51 -19.24
N PHE A 269 13.10 -9.57 -18.41
CA PHE A 269 12.09 -9.71 -17.36
C PHE A 269 10.72 -9.92 -18.01
N ALA A 270 10.34 -11.16 -18.30
CA ALA A 270 8.93 -11.50 -18.52
C ALA A 270 8.28 -11.65 -17.14
N SER A 271 7.43 -10.70 -16.76
CA SER A 271 6.57 -10.81 -15.58
C SER A 271 5.14 -11.03 -16.06
N ASN A 272 4.66 -12.26 -15.95
CA ASN A 272 3.23 -12.53 -16.16
C ASN A 272 2.54 -12.28 -14.83
N ILE A 273 1.44 -11.52 -14.85
CA ILE A 273 0.58 -11.30 -13.68
C ILE A 273 -0.70 -12.06 -13.94
N LEU A 274 -1.22 -12.77 -12.94
CA LEU A 274 -2.61 -13.21 -12.87
C LEU A 274 -3.24 -12.56 -11.65
N LEU A 275 -4.39 -11.92 -11.83
CA LEU A 275 -5.15 -11.28 -10.77
C LEU A 275 -6.62 -11.61 -10.97
N LEU A 276 -7.24 -12.17 -9.94
CA LEU A 276 -8.68 -12.38 -9.86
C LEU A 276 -9.26 -11.38 -8.88
N THR A 277 -10.27 -10.63 -9.30
CA THR A 277 -10.92 -9.61 -8.48
C THR A 277 -12.43 -9.79 -8.51
N LEU A 278 -13.04 -9.90 -7.33
CA LEU A 278 -14.49 -9.78 -7.16
C LEU A 278 -14.84 -8.34 -6.80
N HIS A 279 -15.82 -7.78 -7.49
CA HIS A 279 -16.37 -6.47 -7.17
C HIS A 279 -17.72 -6.63 -6.48
N THR A 280 -17.87 -5.90 -5.38
CA THR A 280 -19.14 -5.81 -4.66
C THR A 280 -19.93 -4.61 -5.18
N CYS A 281 -21.21 -4.82 -5.51
CA CYS A 281 -22.09 -3.69 -5.75
C CYS A 281 -22.43 -3.05 -4.40
N THR A 282 -22.21 -1.76 -4.26
CA THR A 282 -22.81 -0.97 -3.18
C THR A 282 -24.26 -0.68 -3.55
N GLY A 283 -25.12 -1.69 -3.43
CA GLY A 283 -26.54 -1.43 -3.26
C GLY A 283 -26.73 -0.97 -1.82
N THR A 284 -27.11 0.29 -1.62
CA THR A 284 -27.79 0.66 -0.37
C THR A 284 -28.89 -0.39 -0.11
N PRO A 285 -29.06 -0.92 1.11
CA PRO A 285 -30.18 -1.81 1.39
C PRO A 285 -31.46 -1.09 0.97
N ARG A 286 -32.29 -1.73 0.11
CA ARG A 286 -33.63 -1.24 -0.15
C ARG A 286 -34.35 -1.19 1.21
N PRO A 287 -34.89 -0.04 1.65
CA PRO A 287 -35.73 -0.05 2.82
C PRO A 287 -36.97 -0.89 2.48
N SER A 288 -37.18 -1.95 3.25
CA SER A 288 -38.47 -2.63 3.30
C SER A 288 -39.54 -1.59 3.65
N ARG A 289 -40.58 -1.49 2.82
CA ARG A 289 -41.75 -0.65 3.10
C ARG A 289 -42.41 -1.13 4.41
N GLY A 290 -42.48 -0.24 5.40
CA GLY A 290 -43.19 -0.41 6.68
C GLY A 290 -43.16 0.93 7.45
N PRO A 291 -44.22 1.30 8.18
CA PRO A 291 -44.57 2.69 8.44
C PRO A 291 -43.72 3.37 9.52
N LEU A 292 -43.66 4.69 9.41
CA LEU A 292 -42.98 5.65 10.27
C LEU A 292 -43.45 5.56 11.73
N GLU A 293 -42.50 5.53 12.68
CA GLU A 293 -42.68 6.11 14.01
C GLU A 293 -41.32 6.48 14.66
N HIS A 294 -41.38 7.40 15.63
CA HIS A 294 -40.41 8.44 15.96
C HIS A 294 -39.31 8.11 17.01
N ARG A 295 -38.16 8.85 16.90
CA ARG A 295 -37.15 9.28 17.92
C ARG A 295 -36.21 8.17 18.48
N ILE A 296 -34.89 8.34 18.75
CA ILE A 296 -34.01 9.40 19.32
C ILE A 296 -32.56 9.22 18.78
N PRO A 297 -31.68 10.24 18.69
CA PRO A 297 -30.31 10.13 18.15
C PRO A 297 -29.22 9.92 19.23
N VAL A 298 -28.15 9.17 18.90
CA VAL A 298 -26.85 9.18 19.61
C VAL A 298 -25.70 8.66 18.70
N PRO A 299 -24.41 9.01 18.96
CA PRO A 299 -23.53 9.57 17.95
C PRO A 299 -22.35 8.71 17.47
N ARG A 300 -21.79 9.16 16.34
CA ARG A 300 -20.39 9.09 15.83
C ARG A 300 -19.44 8.09 16.51
N THR A 301 -19.00 7.09 15.74
CA THR A 301 -17.74 6.37 15.98
C THR A 301 -16.80 6.55 14.79
N LEU A 302 -15.65 7.16 15.07
CA LEU A 302 -14.47 7.28 14.21
C LEU A 302 -13.81 5.89 14.13
N GLN A 303 -13.61 5.35 12.93
CA GLN A 303 -12.87 4.10 12.74
C GLN A 303 -11.69 4.38 11.80
N VAL A 304 -10.47 4.16 12.31
CA VAL A 304 -9.21 4.28 11.58
C VAL A 304 -8.68 2.87 11.37
N CYS A 305 -8.63 2.40 10.11
CA CYS A 305 -7.98 1.13 9.76
C CYS A 305 -6.50 1.37 9.45
N ALA A 306 -5.61 0.75 10.22
CA ALA A 306 -4.19 0.62 9.90
C ALA A 306 -3.89 -0.83 9.49
N ALA A 307 -3.22 -1.02 8.36
CA ALA A 307 -2.73 -2.33 7.91
C ALA A 307 -1.34 -2.62 8.51
N PRO A 308 -1.08 -3.84 9.04
CA PRO A 308 0.23 -4.19 9.58
C PRO A 308 1.21 -4.62 8.49
N ARG A 309 2.50 -4.34 8.70
CA ARG A 309 3.61 -5.09 8.08
C ARG A 309 4.41 -5.74 9.20
N ALA A 310 4.38 -7.06 9.25
CA ALA A 310 5.22 -7.86 10.13
C ALA A 310 6.66 -7.88 9.61
N HIS A 311 7.62 -7.60 10.48
CA HIS A 311 9.02 -7.97 10.25
C HIS A 311 9.28 -9.29 10.98
N HIS A 312 9.78 -10.28 10.23
CA HIS A 312 10.25 -11.57 10.72
C HIS A 312 11.24 -11.40 11.89
N LYS A 313 10.92 -12.00 13.05
CA LYS A 313 11.89 -12.35 14.08
C LYS A 313 12.25 -13.83 13.94
N LEU A 314 13.54 -14.08 14.03
CA LEU A 314 14.25 -15.36 13.97
C LEU A 314 13.73 -16.34 15.03
N LEU A 315 13.57 -17.61 14.62
CA LEU A 315 13.29 -18.75 15.49
C LEU A 315 14.52 -19.09 16.35
N PRO A 316 14.36 -19.41 17.66
CA PRO A 316 15.42 -20.06 18.42
C PRO A 316 15.41 -21.58 18.17
N GLN A 317 16.60 -22.16 18.13
CA GLN A 317 16.83 -23.59 17.92
C GLN A 317 16.28 -24.45 19.06
N ARG A 318 15.70 -25.60 18.67
CA ARG A 318 15.31 -26.69 19.55
C ARG A 318 16.55 -27.35 20.16
N GLN A 319 16.67 -27.36 21.49
CA GLN A 319 17.46 -28.38 22.20
C GLN A 319 16.53 -29.51 22.66
N GLY A 320 16.90 -30.73 22.29
CA GLY A 320 16.16 -31.95 22.57
C GLY A 320 16.24 -32.37 24.03
N ARG A 321 15.10 -32.82 24.57
CA ARG A 321 15.00 -33.60 25.80
C ARG A 321 15.19 -35.09 25.48
N ARG A 322 16.23 -35.69 26.03
CA ARG A 322 16.31 -37.10 26.51
C ARG A 322 16.86 -36.94 27.94
N GLY A 323 16.28 -37.46 29.03
CA GLY A 323 15.87 -38.84 29.26
C GLY A 323 16.87 -39.45 30.26
N ARG A 324 16.52 -39.40 31.56
CA ARG A 324 16.96 -40.11 32.79
C ARG A 324 18.22 -40.99 32.75
N GLY A 325 18.98 -40.98 33.86
CA GLY A 325 19.84 -42.10 34.28
C GLY A 325 20.85 -41.75 35.36
N ASP A 326 20.78 -42.47 36.48
CA ASP A 326 21.50 -42.32 37.75
C ASP A 326 23.03 -42.46 37.73
N GLY A 327 23.67 -41.82 38.72
CA GLY A 327 24.57 -42.48 39.69
C GLY A 327 25.99 -42.89 39.27
N GLY A 328 27.00 -42.46 40.05
CA GLY A 328 28.24 -43.21 40.23
C GLY A 328 29.56 -42.47 39.97
N ASP A 329 30.09 -41.89 41.03
CA ASP A 329 31.47 -41.94 41.57
C ASP A 329 32.74 -42.02 40.68
N ALA A 330 33.83 -41.48 41.26
CA ALA A 330 35.26 -41.70 41.01
C ALA A 330 36.08 -40.70 40.15
N ARG A 331 36.90 -39.92 40.88
CA ARG A 331 38.38 -39.76 40.80
C ARG A 331 39.08 -39.47 39.46
N GLY A 332 39.96 -38.45 39.50
CA GLY A 332 41.17 -38.33 38.64
C GLY A 332 41.42 -36.90 38.13
N GLN A 333 42.08 -36.04 38.90
CA GLN A 333 43.50 -35.64 38.75
C GLN A 333 43.91 -34.99 37.40
N ARG A 334 44.40 -33.73 37.51
CA ARG A 334 45.59 -33.11 36.85
C ARG A 334 45.53 -33.02 35.30
N THR A 335 45.96 -31.98 34.58
CA THR A 335 47.00 -30.95 34.71
C THR A 335 46.93 -30.04 33.46
N GLY A 336 47.44 -28.81 33.56
CA GLY A 336 48.03 -28.04 32.44
C GLY A 336 47.14 -26.93 31.86
N THR A 337 47.24 -25.65 32.27
CA THR A 337 48.21 -24.58 31.93
C THR A 337 48.14 -23.99 30.52
N CYS A 338 48.14 -22.64 30.52
CA CYS A 338 48.52 -21.70 29.46
C CYS A 338 47.42 -21.37 28.42
N GLY A 339 47.08 -20.12 28.10
CA GLY A 339 47.64 -18.84 28.51
C GLY A 339 46.73 -17.66 28.11
N SER A 340 46.73 -16.65 28.97
CA SER A 340 46.78 -15.21 28.68
C SER A 340 46.53 -14.71 27.25
N ASN A 341 45.54 -13.81 27.08
CA ASN A 341 45.80 -12.35 26.97
C ASN A 341 44.51 -11.48 26.99
N LYS A 342 44.49 -10.52 27.95
CA LYS A 342 44.07 -9.08 27.88
C LYS A 342 42.77 -8.73 27.13
N GLY A 343 41.74 -8.14 27.78
CA GLY A 343 41.70 -6.76 28.35
C GLY A 343 41.34 -5.77 27.22
N CYS A 344 40.36 -4.85 27.25
CA CYS A 344 39.70 -4.02 28.26
C CYS A 344 38.30 -3.60 27.77
N ARG A 345 37.23 -3.68 28.58
CA ARG A 345 36.53 -2.58 29.30
C ARG A 345 36.49 -1.18 28.64
N ASN A 346 35.27 -0.70 28.35
CA ASN A 346 34.59 0.48 28.96
C ASN A 346 33.22 0.66 28.24
N HIS A 347 32.06 0.45 28.86
CA HIS A 347 31.32 1.38 29.76
C HIS A 347 31.28 2.84 29.29
N LYS A 348 30.11 3.27 28.80
CA LYS A 348 29.45 4.50 29.26
C LYS A 348 27.95 4.47 28.91
N SER A 349 27.18 4.89 29.89
CA SER A 349 25.73 4.85 30.03
C SER A 349 25.09 6.20 29.71
N ALA A 350 23.76 6.14 29.57
CA ALA A 350 22.75 7.18 29.85
C ALA A 350 22.58 8.35 28.86
N GLY A 351 21.31 8.64 28.55
CA GLY A 351 20.90 9.77 27.73
C GLY A 351 19.40 9.83 27.48
N ASP A 352 18.62 9.71 28.54
CA ASP A 352 17.17 9.95 28.66
C ASP A 352 16.77 11.33 28.06
N ARG A 353 15.84 11.41 27.10
CA ARG A 353 15.06 12.64 26.84
C ARG A 353 13.64 12.36 26.37
N ARG A 354 12.74 12.91 27.19
CA ARG A 354 11.30 13.00 27.10
C ARG A 354 10.83 13.85 25.92
N TRP A 355 9.77 13.33 25.31
CA TRP A 355 8.61 13.92 24.60
C TRP A 355 8.78 15.20 23.79
#